data_AF-A0A8S9PM96-F1
#
_entry.id   AF-A0A8S9PM96-F1
#
_cell.length_a   1.000
_cell.length_b   1.000
_cell.length_c   1.000
_cell.angle_alpha   90.00
_cell.angle_beta   90.00
_cell.angle_gamma   90.00
#
_symmetry.space_group_name_H-M   'P 1'
#
loop_
_entity.id
_entity.type
_entity.pdbx_description
1 polymer ?
#
loop_
_entity_poly.entity_id
_entity_poly.type
_entity_poly.pdbx_seq_one_letter_code
_entity_poly.pdbx_strand_id
1 'polypeptide(L)'
;MESCPWQTLGLVDTAVYGVPSSGLTRRQVLEQYQVYADSVLGTQGNGRPNVRDLVKPLLNIFHSENGNSLWKRSADAAFKECKTVGSLLEESLKAIPDSVLDSPISESPESGEDDVFADVHNVLPPPYKAVEQVMLCA
;
A
#
# COMPACT_ATOMS: atom_id res chain seq x y z
N MET A 1 -10.86 -15.03 -6.79
CA MET A 1 -11.16 -13.80 -6.03
C MET A 1 -9.86 -13.01 -5.99
N GLU A 2 -9.68 -12.04 -6.89
CA GLU A 2 -8.50 -11.16 -6.81
C GLU A 2 -8.70 -10.25 -5.59
N SER A 3 -7.79 -10.34 -4.62
CA SER A 3 -7.84 -9.57 -3.38
C SER A 3 -7.64 -8.09 -3.69
N CYS A 4 -8.47 -7.21 -3.11
CA CYS A 4 -8.29 -5.76 -3.12
C CYS A 4 -7.46 -5.37 -1.89
N PRO A 5 -6.13 -5.18 -2.03
CA PRO A 5 -5.26 -5.02 -0.86
C PRO A 5 -5.58 -3.76 -0.08
N TRP A 6 -6.07 -2.71 -0.75
CA TRP A 6 -6.48 -1.45 -0.12
C TRP A 6 -7.60 -1.66 0.91
N GLN A 7 -8.63 -2.43 0.56
CA GLN A 7 -9.75 -2.72 1.47
C GLN A 7 -9.37 -3.76 2.51
N THR A 8 -8.66 -4.83 2.12
CA THR A 8 -8.30 -5.91 3.04
C THR A 8 -7.31 -5.47 4.10
N LEU A 9 -6.28 -4.68 3.74
CA LEU A 9 -5.22 -4.29 4.66
C LEU A 9 -5.47 -2.93 5.31
N GLY A 10 -6.29 -2.07 4.71
CA GLY A 10 -6.53 -0.71 5.18
C GLY A 10 -7.15 -0.62 6.58
N LEU A 11 -7.88 -1.66 7.01
CA LEU A 11 -8.56 -1.70 8.31
C LEU A 11 -7.84 -2.55 9.36
N VAL A 12 -6.71 -3.17 9.02
CA VAL A 12 -6.03 -4.14 9.91
C VAL A 12 -5.57 -3.47 11.21
N ASP A 13 -5.07 -2.23 11.15
CA ASP A 13 -4.64 -1.50 12.34
C ASP A 13 -5.79 -1.32 13.36
N THR A 14 -6.99 -1.02 12.88
CA THR A 14 -8.19 -0.90 13.72
C THR A 14 -8.71 -2.27 14.14
N ALA A 15 -8.94 -3.17 13.20
CA ALA A 15 -9.64 -4.44 13.44
C ALA A 15 -8.81 -5.45 14.24
N VAL A 16 -7.49 -5.49 14.05
CA VAL A 16 -6.62 -6.49 14.68
C VAL A 16 -5.86 -5.92 15.86
N TYR A 17 -5.39 -4.67 15.75
CA TYR A 17 -4.52 -4.04 16.75
C TYR A 17 -5.22 -3.00 17.62
N GLY A 18 -6.49 -2.65 17.35
CA GLY A 18 -7.26 -1.69 18.13
C GLY A 18 -6.75 -0.24 18.02
N VAL A 19 -5.96 0.07 17.00
CA VAL A 19 -5.46 1.42 16.75
C VAL A 19 -6.56 2.26 16.10
N PRO A 20 -6.84 3.49 16.56
CA PRO A 20 -7.84 4.34 15.91
C PRO A 20 -7.55 4.56 14.42
N SER A 21 -8.59 4.49 13.58
CA SER A 21 -8.46 4.74 12.14
C SER A 21 -7.82 6.11 11.89
N SER A 22 -6.76 6.11 11.08
CA SER A 22 -6.02 7.31 10.70
C SER A 22 -6.66 8.09 9.55
N GLY A 23 -7.70 7.53 8.92
CA GLY A 23 -8.34 8.14 7.74
C GLY A 23 -7.41 8.26 6.53
N LEU A 24 -6.36 7.42 6.45
CA LEU A 24 -5.38 7.47 5.36
C LEU A 24 -6.04 7.34 3.98
N THR A 25 -5.58 8.19 3.06
CA THR A 25 -6.01 8.15 1.65
C THR A 25 -4.94 7.53 0.76
N ARG A 26 -5.34 7.07 -0.44
CA ARG A 26 -4.38 6.53 -1.42
C ARG A 26 -3.35 7.57 -1.82
N ARG A 27 -3.75 8.84 -1.92
CA ARG A 27 -2.84 9.96 -2.24
C ARG A 27 -1.70 10.04 -1.23
N GLN A 28 -2.01 10.05 0.06
CA GLN A 28 -1.01 10.17 1.12
C GLN A 28 -0.04 8.98 1.13
N VAL A 29 -0.55 7.77 0.92
CA VAL A 29 0.29 6.56 0.81
C VAL A 29 1.24 6.67 -0.38
N LEU A 30 0.75 7.09 -1.54
CA LEU A 30 1.57 7.24 -2.76
C LEU A 30 2.61 8.36 -2.63
N GLU A 31 2.27 9.48 -2.00
CA GLU A 31 3.18 10.59 -1.72
C GLU A 31 4.36 10.19 -0.84
N GLN A 32 4.11 9.37 0.19
CA GLN A 32 5.18 8.83 1.03
C GLN A 32 5.97 7.74 0.29
N TYR A 33 5.26 6.89 -0.45
CA TYR A 33 5.89 5.79 -1.18
C TYR A 33 6.86 6.28 -2.24
N GLN A 34 6.54 7.33 -2.99
CA GLN A 34 7.48 7.85 -4.00
C GLN A 34 8.79 8.35 -3.39
N VAL A 35 8.74 9.01 -2.23
CA VAL A 35 9.95 9.50 -1.53
C VAL A 35 10.82 8.33 -1.12
N TYR A 36 10.21 7.30 -0.52
CA TYR A 36 10.91 6.07 -0.20
C TYR A 36 11.48 5.38 -1.45
N ALA A 37 10.65 5.16 -2.47
CA ALA A 37 11.00 4.38 -3.64
C ALA A 37 12.15 5.03 -4.41
N ASP A 38 12.11 6.36 -4.58
CA ASP A 38 13.19 7.09 -5.25
C ASP A 38 14.49 7.07 -4.43
N SER A 39 14.42 7.06 -3.10
CA SER A 39 15.62 6.97 -2.24
C SER A 39 16.36 5.64 -2.35
N VAL A 40 15.67 4.56 -2.74
CA VAL A 40 16.23 3.22 -2.83
C VAL A 40 16.53 2.77 -4.27
N LEU A 41 16.29 3.62 -5.27
CA LEU A 41 16.59 3.31 -6.67
C LEU A 41 18.07 2.96 -6.85
N GLY A 42 18.33 1.79 -7.44
CA GLY A 42 19.68 1.36 -7.81
C GLY A 42 20.63 1.03 -6.65
N THR A 43 20.17 1.00 -5.40
CA THR A 43 21.04 0.83 -4.22
C THR A 43 21.57 -0.60 -4.01
N GLN A 44 20.97 -1.60 -4.66
CA GLN A 44 21.27 -3.03 -4.47
C GLN A 44 22.19 -3.63 -5.56
N GLY A 45 22.85 -2.78 -6.36
CA GLY A 45 23.75 -3.20 -7.44
C GLY A 45 23.02 -3.57 -8.74
N ASN A 46 23.75 -3.62 -9.85
CA ASN A 46 23.20 -3.88 -11.21
C ASN A 46 22.03 -2.96 -11.61
N GLY A 47 21.98 -1.73 -11.06
CA GLY A 47 20.88 -0.80 -11.29
C GLY A 47 19.54 -1.25 -10.69
N ARG A 48 19.57 -2.10 -9.64
CA ARG A 48 18.39 -2.59 -8.92
C ARG A 48 18.29 -1.98 -7.51
N PRO A 49 17.08 -1.85 -6.96
CA PRO A 49 15.80 -1.98 -7.65
C PRO A 49 15.64 -0.87 -8.70
N ASN A 50 15.02 -1.20 -9.84
CA ASN A 50 14.65 -0.20 -10.85
C ASN A 50 13.19 0.24 -10.66
N VAL A 51 12.75 1.25 -11.41
CA VAL A 51 11.39 1.80 -11.34
C VAL A 51 10.32 0.70 -11.47
N ARG A 52 10.50 -0.30 -12.34
CA ARG A 52 9.52 -1.38 -12.54
C ARG A 52 9.45 -2.30 -11.33
N ASP A 53 10.57 -2.57 -10.66
CA ASP A 53 10.59 -3.35 -9.42
C ASP A 53 9.82 -2.63 -8.31
N LEU A 54 9.99 -1.30 -8.22
CA LEU A 54 9.37 -0.46 -7.20
C LEU A 54 7.90 -0.14 -7.48
N VAL A 55 7.45 -0.16 -8.74
CA VAL A 55 6.02 0.04 -9.05
C VAL A 55 5.21 -1.26 -8.92
N LYS A 56 5.86 -2.42 -8.93
CA LYS A 56 5.19 -3.73 -8.85
C LYS A 56 4.23 -3.88 -7.66
N PRO A 57 4.57 -3.44 -6.42
CA PRO A 57 3.64 -3.48 -5.29
C PRO A 57 2.39 -2.61 -5.48
N LEU A 58 2.46 -1.57 -6.32
CA LEU A 58 1.36 -0.63 -6.54
C LEU A 58 0.31 -1.14 -7.52
N LEU A 59 0.57 -2.20 -8.29
CA LEU A 59 -0.26 -2.67 -9.42
C LEU A 59 -1.75 -2.91 -9.09
N ASN A 60 -2.09 -3.17 -7.82
CA ASN A 60 -3.46 -3.42 -7.38
C ASN A 60 -3.99 -2.38 -6.39
N ILE A 61 -3.32 -1.23 -6.23
CA ILE A 61 -3.77 -0.18 -5.31
C ILE A 61 -5.14 0.41 -5.70
N PHE A 62 -5.44 0.43 -7.01
CA PHE A 62 -6.72 0.87 -7.59
C PHE A 62 -7.60 -0.30 -8.05
N HIS A 63 -7.42 -1.50 -7.50
CA HIS A 63 -8.27 -2.63 -7.89
C HIS A 63 -9.77 -2.30 -7.69
N SER A 64 -10.59 -2.64 -8.69
CA SER A 64 -12.03 -2.30 -8.78
C SER A 64 -12.38 -0.81 -8.80
N GLU A 65 -11.42 0.10 -8.87
CA GLU A 65 -11.67 1.55 -8.92
C GLU A 65 -11.82 2.08 -10.35
N ASN A 66 -12.54 3.19 -10.50
CA ASN A 66 -12.59 3.91 -11.76
C ASN A 66 -11.20 4.44 -12.13
N GLY A 67 -10.81 4.27 -13.40
CA GLY A 67 -9.51 4.69 -13.91
C GLY A 67 -8.40 3.63 -13.81
N ASN A 68 -8.57 2.52 -13.08
CA ASN A 68 -7.52 1.49 -12.89
C ASN A 68 -6.90 0.99 -14.21
N SER A 69 -7.73 0.60 -15.18
CA SER A 69 -7.25 0.11 -16.48
C SER A 69 -6.52 1.19 -17.29
N LEU A 70 -6.90 2.46 -17.13
CA LEU A 70 -6.24 3.58 -17.80
C LEU A 70 -4.91 3.89 -17.10
N TRP A 71 -4.88 3.89 -15.77
CA TRP A 71 -3.68 4.04 -14.97
C TRP A 71 -2.64 2.97 -15.29
N LYS A 72 -3.03 1.68 -15.37
CA LYS A 72 -2.10 0.59 -15.76
C LYS A 72 -1.47 0.82 -17.13
N ARG A 73 -2.26 1.28 -18.11
CA ARG A 73 -1.75 1.61 -19.45
C ARG A 73 -0.85 2.85 -19.44
N SER A 74 -1.21 3.88 -18.67
CA SER A 74 -0.42 5.09 -18.52
C SER A 74 0.93 4.79 -17.86
N ALA A 75 0.93 3.99 -16.79
CA ALA A 75 2.14 3.51 -16.13
C ALA A 75 3.03 2.68 -17.07
N ASP A 76 2.43 1.80 -17.89
CA ASP A 76 3.19 1.00 -18.86
C ASP A 76 3.89 1.87 -19.91
N ALA A 77 3.19 2.90 -20.41
CA ALA A 77 3.78 3.89 -21.31
C ALA A 77 4.88 4.70 -20.62
N ALA A 78 4.65 5.14 -19.38
CA ALA A 78 5.58 5.95 -18.59
C ALA A 78 6.90 5.23 -18.31
N PHE A 79 6.93 3.89 -18.21
CA PHE A 79 8.18 3.13 -18.02
C PHE A 79 9.22 3.34 -19.13
N LYS A 80 8.82 3.81 -20.32
CA LYS A 80 9.75 4.06 -21.42
C LYS A 80 10.61 5.30 -21.18
N GLU A 81 10.01 6.33 -20.58
CA GLU A 81 10.61 7.66 -20.46
C GLU A 81 11.03 7.98 -19.01
N CYS A 82 10.24 7.56 -18.02
CA CYS A 82 10.45 7.90 -16.62
C CYS A 82 11.66 7.19 -16.01
N LYS A 83 12.43 7.92 -15.22
CA LYS A 83 13.61 7.41 -14.50
C LYS A 83 13.41 7.31 -12.99
N THR A 84 12.36 7.94 -12.47
CA THR A 84 11.98 7.89 -11.06
C THR A 84 10.55 7.36 -10.92
N VAL A 85 10.23 6.87 -9.72
CA VAL A 85 8.86 6.48 -9.36
C VAL A 85 7.99 7.72 -9.26
N GLY A 86 8.51 8.84 -8.73
CA GLY A 86 7.78 10.10 -8.68
C GLY A 86 7.30 10.58 -10.06
N SER A 87 8.18 10.63 -11.06
CA SER A 87 7.79 11.08 -12.41
C SER A 87 6.81 10.11 -13.07
N LEU A 88 6.92 8.81 -12.79
CA LEU A 88 5.98 7.82 -13.29
C LEU A 88 4.59 7.99 -12.66
N LEU A 89 4.52 8.25 -11.36
CA LEU A 89 3.26 8.49 -10.67
C LEU A 89 2.61 9.81 -11.12
N GLU A 90 3.40 10.88 -11.29
CA GLU A 90 2.91 12.16 -11.82
C GLU A 90 2.20 11.99 -13.17
N GLU A 91 2.76 11.21 -14.10
CA GLU A 91 2.13 10.95 -15.39
C GLU A 91 0.96 9.97 -15.31
N SER A 92 1.12 8.88 -14.56
CA SER A 92 0.12 7.81 -14.53
C SER A 92 -1.13 8.15 -13.72
N LEU A 93 -0.99 8.92 -12.63
CA LEU A 93 -2.11 9.24 -11.74
C LEU A 93 -3.11 10.23 -12.33
N LYS A 94 -2.78 10.94 -13.41
CA LYS A 94 -3.75 11.77 -14.18
C LYS A 94 -4.97 10.96 -14.67
N ALA A 95 -4.84 9.63 -14.74
CA ALA A 95 -5.90 8.71 -15.11
C ALA A 95 -6.87 8.35 -13.96
N ILE A 96 -6.52 8.70 -12.72
CA ILE A 96 -7.31 8.37 -11.53
C ILE A 96 -8.03 9.64 -11.05
N PRO A 97 -9.35 9.60 -10.84
CA PRO A 97 -10.08 10.74 -10.28
C PRO A 97 -9.62 11.07 -8.85
N ASP A 98 -9.63 12.35 -8.49
CA ASP A 98 -9.32 12.80 -7.12
C ASP A 98 -10.25 12.13 -6.09
N SER A 99 -11.52 11.89 -6.44
CA SER A 99 -12.46 11.16 -5.57
C SER A 99 -12.00 9.74 -5.20
N VAL A 100 -11.16 9.09 -6.01
CA VAL A 100 -10.58 7.78 -5.71
C VAL A 100 -9.30 7.91 -4.89
N LEU A 101 -8.49 8.93 -5.19
CA LEU A 101 -7.22 9.19 -4.50
C LEU A 101 -7.44 9.67 -3.05
N ASP A 102 -8.49 10.47 -2.85
CA ASP A 102 -8.81 11.16 -1.60
C ASP A 102 -9.93 10.47 -0.81
N SER A 103 -10.50 9.38 -1.34
CA SER A 103 -11.43 8.56 -0.55
C SER A 103 -10.67 7.96 0.64
N PRO A 104 -11.13 8.18 1.88
CA PRO A 104 -10.60 7.44 3.01
C PRO A 104 -10.95 5.96 2.85
N ILE A 105 -10.24 5.09 3.56
CA ILE A 105 -10.65 3.70 3.72
C ILE A 105 -12.02 3.70 4.41
N SER A 106 -13.05 3.33 3.67
CA SER A 106 -14.39 3.19 4.23
C SER A 106 -14.42 1.94 5.08
N GLU A 107 -14.85 2.08 6.34
CA GLU A 107 -15.58 1.00 6.98
C GLU A 107 -16.84 0.82 6.12
N SER A 108 -16.97 -0.29 5.41
CA SER A 108 -18.18 -0.52 4.61
C SER A 108 -19.34 -0.61 5.58
N PRO A 109 -20.36 0.27 5.51
CA PRO A 109 -21.52 0.12 6.37
C PRO A 109 -22.29 -1.10 5.87
N GLU A 110 -22.26 -2.16 6.67
CA GLU A 110 -23.21 -3.27 6.62
C GLU A 110 -23.24 -4.08 5.31
N SER A 111 -22.47 -5.16 5.29
CA SER A 111 -23.08 -6.45 4.98
C SER A 111 -23.01 -7.28 6.27
N GLY A 112 -24.07 -8.00 6.61
CA GLY A 112 -24.10 -8.93 7.75
C GLY A 112 -23.21 -10.15 7.54
N GLU A 113 -22.03 -9.91 6.98
CA GLU A 113 -20.92 -10.83 6.82
C GLU A 113 -20.21 -10.85 8.18
N ASP A 114 -20.07 -12.05 8.73
CA ASP A 114 -19.31 -12.29 9.96
C ASP A 114 -18.00 -11.48 9.91
N ASP A 115 -17.68 -10.79 11.01
CA ASP A 115 -16.44 -10.02 11.13
C ASP A 115 -15.27 -10.87 10.61
N VAL A 116 -14.66 -10.41 9.51
CA VAL A 116 -13.61 -11.14 8.77
C VAL A 116 -12.46 -11.53 9.69
N PHE A 117 -12.30 -10.82 10.80
CA PHE A 117 -11.28 -11.04 11.82
C PHE A 117 -11.84 -11.50 13.17
N ALA A 118 -13.10 -11.92 13.28
CA ALA A 118 -13.74 -12.33 14.53
C ALA A 118 -12.92 -13.40 15.30
N ASP A 119 -12.35 -14.35 14.55
CA ASP A 119 -11.54 -15.44 15.10
C ASP A 119 -10.04 -15.13 15.16
N VAL A 120 -9.60 -13.92 14.83
CA VAL A 120 -8.17 -13.58 14.73
C VAL A 120 -7.46 -13.82 16.07
N HIS A 121 -8.10 -13.50 17.19
CA HIS A 121 -7.54 -13.72 18.52
C HIS A 121 -7.39 -15.19 18.90
N ASN A 122 -8.11 -16.11 18.24
CA ASN A 122 -7.99 -17.55 18.44
C ASN A 122 -6.81 -18.18 17.65
N VAL A 123 -6.34 -17.49 16.59
CA VAL A 123 -5.27 -17.99 15.70
C VAL A 123 -3.94 -17.25 15.85
N LEU A 124 -3.95 -16.04 16.42
CA LEU A 124 -2.72 -15.28 16.63
C LEU A 124 -1.80 -15.98 17.63
N PRO A 125 -0.47 -16.00 17.39
CA PRO A 125 0.47 -16.47 18.38
C PRO A 125 0.39 -15.58 19.63
N PRO A 126 0.83 -16.09 20.81
CA PRO A 126 0.90 -15.30 22.01
C PRO A 126 1.62 -13.96 21.75
N PRO A 127 1.17 -12.84 22.34
CA PRO A 127 1.80 -11.55 22.15
C PRO A 127 3.30 -11.65 22.35
N TYR A 128 4.06 -11.03 21.44
CA TYR A 128 5.51 -10.98 21.56
C TYR A 128 5.89 -10.35 22.90
N LYS A 129 6.41 -11.16 23.82
CA LYS A 129 7.03 -10.67 25.05
C LYS A 129 8.43 -10.20 24.67
N ALA A 130 8.64 -8.89 24.67
CA ALA A 130 9.98 -8.33 24.57
C ALA A 130 10.83 -8.95 25.69
N VAL A 131 11.77 -9.82 25.31
CA VAL A 131 12.79 -10.29 26.24
C VAL A 131 13.78 -9.16 26.34
N GLU A 132 13.88 -8.50 27.50
CA GLU A 132 14.98 -7.60 27.81
C GLU A 132 16.28 -8.41 27.76
N GLN A 133 16.89 -8.52 26.58
CA GLN A 133 18.29 -8.92 26.48
C GLN A 133 19.11 -7.75 27.00
N VAL A 134 19.46 -7.81 28.28
CA VAL A 134 20.55 -7.01 28.83
C VAL A 134 21.81 -7.39 28.04
N MET A 135 22.16 -6.55 27.08
CA MET A 135 23.39 -6.66 26.31
C MET A 135 24.55 -6.25 27.23
N LEU A 136 25.07 -7.20 28.00
CA LEU A 136 26.35 -7.05 28.70
C LEU A 136 27.47 -7.20 27.66
N CYS A 137 27.88 -6.09 27.06
CA CYS A 137 29.16 -6.03 26.37
C CYS A 137 30.27 -5.93 27.42
N ALA A 138 31.10 -6.97 27.50
CA ALA A 138 32.40 -6.96 28.19
C ALA A 138 33.52 -6.82 27.14
#